data_AF-M5CDP5-F1
#
_entry.id   AF-M5CDP5-F1
#
_cell.length_a   1.000
_cell.length_b   1.000
_cell.length_c   1.000
_cell.angle_alpha   90.00
_cell.angle_beta   90.00
_cell.angle_gamma   90.00
#
_symmetry.space_group_name_H-M   'P 1'
#
loop_
_entity.id
_entity.type
_entity.pdbx_description
1 polymer ?
#
loop_
_entity_poly.entity_id
_entity_poly.type
_entity_poly.pdbx_seq_one_letter_code
_entity_poly.pdbx_strand_id
1 'polypeptide(L)'
;MFSPAASAIRQKILGRILRTPLESSQGPVQPIDHEAKDLDPDTLSGADEVAFYDLKEHEDRYEVLLSARFDFSSLAFAQDIVPTNTPIDTDVESVINALLPNHHATQKFVYRLNSMNLLLDYVRATQCAHPTLVMQRNALITALTVDIDGLVQNAMQQWVVYTTEVTKKHGLQVVHPGQ
;
A
#
# COMPACT_ATOMS: atom_id res chain seq x y z
N MET A 1 -16.34 23.32 -2.57
CA MET A 1 -14.99 23.60 -3.08
C MET A 1 -14.05 22.50 -2.60
N PHE A 2 -13.56 21.61 -3.49
CA PHE A 2 -12.69 20.51 -3.09
C PHE A 2 -11.29 21.01 -2.70
N SER A 3 -10.66 20.33 -1.72
CA SER A 3 -9.27 20.59 -1.34
C SER A 3 -8.33 20.29 -2.52
N PRO A 4 -7.33 21.15 -2.79
CA PRO A 4 -6.27 20.88 -3.76
C PRO A 4 -5.56 19.52 -3.57
N ALA A 5 -5.58 18.99 -2.34
CA ALA A 5 -4.89 17.77 -1.95
C ALA A 5 -5.57 16.48 -2.49
N ALA A 6 -6.90 16.42 -2.46
CA ALA A 6 -7.68 15.33 -3.06
C ALA A 6 -7.47 15.21 -4.59
N SER A 7 -7.30 16.34 -5.29
CA SER A 7 -6.99 16.35 -6.72
C SER A 7 -5.58 15.82 -7.03
N ALA A 8 -4.60 16.12 -6.18
CA ALA A 8 -3.22 15.63 -6.33
C ALA A 8 -3.12 14.12 -6.12
N ILE A 9 -3.89 13.57 -5.17
CA ILE A 9 -3.95 12.14 -4.91
C ILE A 9 -4.59 11.40 -6.07
N ARG A 10 -5.74 11.85 -6.58
CA ARG A 10 -6.37 11.22 -7.75
C ARG A 10 -5.48 11.24 -8.99
N GLN A 11 -4.74 12.33 -9.24
CA GLN A 11 -3.75 12.35 -10.33
C GLN A 11 -2.58 11.40 -10.09
N LYS A 12 -2.14 11.23 -8.84
CA LYS A 12 -1.09 10.27 -8.47
C LYS A 12 -1.55 8.82 -8.62
N ILE A 13 -2.82 8.54 -8.31
CA ILE A 13 -3.47 7.23 -8.50
C ILE A 13 -3.57 6.90 -9.99
N LEU A 14 -4.14 7.81 -10.80
CA LEU A 14 -4.30 7.61 -12.25
C LEU A 14 -2.96 7.54 -12.98
N GLY A 15 -1.98 8.35 -12.57
CA GLY A 15 -0.62 8.31 -13.12
C GLY A 15 0.13 7.00 -12.82
N ARG A 16 -0.30 6.24 -11.79
CA ARG A 16 0.24 4.90 -11.50
C ARG A 16 -0.41 3.82 -12.35
N ILE A 17 -1.73 3.90 -12.58
CA ILE A 17 -2.48 2.99 -13.48
C ILE A 17 -1.92 3.07 -14.92
N LEU A 18 -1.55 4.27 -15.37
CA LEU A 18 -0.99 4.50 -16.71
C LEU A 18 0.47 4.06 -16.87
N ARG A 19 1.18 3.70 -15.79
CA ARG A 19 2.59 3.30 -15.82
C ARG A 19 2.84 1.80 -15.60
N THR A 20 1.81 1.03 -15.29
CA THR A 20 1.86 -0.43 -15.43
C THR A 20 1.98 -0.76 -16.92
N PRO A 21 2.99 -1.54 -17.35
CA PRO A 21 3.14 -1.93 -18.74
C PRO A 21 2.05 -2.95 -19.08
N LEU A 22 0.86 -2.45 -19.41
CA LEU A 22 -0.06 -3.19 -20.26
C LEU A 22 0.52 -3.12 -21.66
N GLU A 23 0.91 -4.28 -22.19
CA GLU A 23 1.33 -4.43 -23.57
C GLU A 23 0.36 -3.71 -24.51
N SER A 24 0.93 -2.81 -25.32
CA SER A 24 0.46 -2.47 -26.65
C SER A 24 -1.05 -2.17 -26.80
N SER A 25 -1.41 -0.88 -26.69
CA SER A 25 -2.33 -0.30 -27.67
C SER A 25 -1.89 1.12 -28.01
N GLN A 26 -1.49 1.30 -29.27
CA GLN A 26 -1.01 2.56 -29.83
C GLN A 26 -2.18 3.53 -30.03
N GLY A 27 -2.10 4.69 -29.40
CA GLY A 27 -2.89 5.88 -29.69
C GLY A 27 -2.39 7.04 -28.85
N PRO A 28 -2.48 8.30 -29.31
CA PRO A 28 -2.19 9.45 -28.46
C PRO A 28 -3.14 9.39 -27.27
N VAL A 29 -2.57 9.18 -26.07
CA VAL A 29 -3.30 9.13 -24.81
C VAL A 29 -3.95 10.51 -24.63
N GLN A 30 -5.24 10.61 -24.93
CA GLN A 30 -6.01 11.79 -24.59
C GLN A 30 -5.92 11.96 -23.07
N PRO A 31 -5.54 13.14 -22.56
CA PRO A 31 -5.69 13.43 -21.14
C PRO A 31 -7.16 13.22 -20.80
N ILE A 32 -7.45 12.31 -19.88
CA ILE A 32 -8.80 12.08 -19.38
C ILE A 32 -9.17 13.37 -18.65
N ASP A 33 -9.89 14.24 -19.35
CA ASP A 33 -10.37 15.51 -18.82
C ASP A 33 -11.33 15.26 -17.65
N HIS A 34 -11.29 16.21 -16.73
CA HIS A 34 -11.75 16.15 -15.35
C HIS A 34 -13.29 16.05 -15.16
N GLU A 35 -13.96 14.97 -15.58
CA GLU A 35 -15.43 14.89 -15.41
C GLU A 35 -15.90 14.48 -13.99
N ALA A 36 -15.02 13.92 -13.14
CA ALA A 36 -15.40 13.61 -11.75
C ALA A 36 -15.41 14.84 -10.81
N LYS A 37 -15.00 16.02 -11.30
CA LYS A 37 -15.05 17.28 -10.52
C LYS A 37 -16.44 17.91 -10.50
N ASP A 38 -17.33 17.50 -11.40
CA ASP A 38 -18.62 18.16 -11.63
C ASP A 38 -19.82 17.24 -11.32
N LEU A 39 -19.62 16.19 -10.51
CA LEU A 39 -20.76 15.47 -9.95
C LEU A 39 -21.37 16.28 -8.82
N ASP A 40 -22.51 16.90 -9.09
CA ASP A 40 -23.32 17.55 -8.09
C ASP A 40 -24.09 16.48 -7.28
N PRO A 41 -23.81 16.31 -5.97
CA PRO A 41 -24.47 15.30 -5.15
C PRO A 41 -26.00 15.47 -5.12
N ASP A 42 -26.49 16.70 -5.32
CA ASP A 42 -27.93 17.01 -5.36
C ASP A 42 -28.64 16.41 -6.60
N THR A 43 -27.87 15.94 -7.59
CA THR A 43 -28.37 15.23 -8.79
C THR A 43 -28.40 13.72 -8.63
N LEU A 44 -27.75 13.20 -7.58
CA LEU A 44 -27.75 11.78 -7.26
C LEU A 44 -28.98 11.45 -6.42
N SER A 45 -29.35 10.17 -6.37
CA SER A 45 -30.43 9.73 -5.50
C SER A 45 -30.16 8.35 -4.93
N GLY A 46 -30.66 8.12 -3.72
CA GLY A 46 -30.60 6.82 -3.06
C GLY A 46 -29.18 6.36 -2.81
N ALA A 47 -28.83 5.17 -3.29
CA ALA A 47 -27.55 4.53 -3.02
C ALA A 47 -26.35 5.33 -3.58
N ASP A 48 -26.52 6.01 -4.72
CA ASP A 48 -25.42 6.77 -5.33
C ASP A 48 -25.08 8.05 -4.53
N GLU A 49 -26.09 8.70 -3.94
CA GLU A 49 -25.85 9.87 -3.07
C GLU A 49 -25.04 9.48 -1.83
N VAL A 50 -25.42 8.39 -1.18
CA VAL A 50 -24.70 7.84 -0.02
C VAL A 50 -23.26 7.46 -0.42
N ALA A 51 -23.11 6.77 -1.56
CA ALA A 51 -21.80 6.36 -2.05
C ALA A 51 -20.88 7.55 -2.37
N PHE A 52 -21.42 8.69 -2.84
CA PHE A 52 -20.61 9.89 -3.05
C PHE A 52 -19.95 10.36 -1.75
N TYR A 53 -20.71 10.43 -0.66
CA TYR A 53 -20.17 10.85 0.64
C TYR A 53 -19.21 9.80 1.22
N ASP A 54 -19.54 8.52 1.13
CA ASP A 54 -18.67 7.43 1.58
C ASP A 54 -17.32 7.45 0.84
N LEU A 55 -17.34 7.50 -0.49
CA LEU A 55 -16.12 7.53 -1.30
C LEU A 55 -15.28 8.77 -1.01
N LYS A 56 -15.90 9.92 -0.77
CA LYS A 56 -15.19 11.13 -0.38
C LYS A 56 -14.51 10.97 0.98
N GLU A 57 -15.20 10.43 1.98
CA GLU A 57 -14.59 10.16 3.28
C GLU A 57 -13.44 9.14 3.16
N HIS A 58 -13.60 8.11 2.32
CA HIS A 58 -12.57 7.11 2.08
C HIS A 58 -11.32 7.72 1.43
N GLU A 59 -11.47 8.67 0.52
CA GLU A 59 -10.35 9.43 -0.05
C GLU A 59 -9.60 10.23 1.00
N ASP A 60 -10.33 10.94 1.87
CA ASP A 60 -9.72 11.73 2.93
C ASP A 60 -8.94 10.82 3.91
N ARG A 61 -9.49 9.66 4.26
CA ARG A 61 -8.81 8.66 5.09
C ARG A 61 -7.57 8.08 4.41
N TYR A 62 -7.65 7.79 3.11
CA TYR A 62 -6.52 7.30 2.33
C TYR A 62 -5.39 8.35 2.27
N GLU A 63 -5.73 9.63 2.09
CA GLU A 63 -4.79 10.75 2.12
C GLU A 63 -4.02 10.81 3.45
N VAL A 64 -4.73 10.71 4.57
CA VAL A 64 -4.11 10.68 5.91
C VAL A 64 -3.13 9.52 6.02
N LEU A 65 -3.52 8.31 5.59
CA LEU A 65 -2.65 7.13 5.62
C LEU A 65 -1.42 7.25 4.72
N LEU A 66 -1.51 7.99 3.61
CA LEU A 66 -0.36 8.27 2.74
C LEU A 66 0.58 9.34 3.29
N SER A 67 0.04 10.35 3.99
CA SER A 67 0.82 11.47 4.51
C SER A 67 1.86 11.04 5.55
N ALA A 68 1.59 9.95 6.28
CA ALA A 68 2.51 9.38 7.25
C ALA A 68 3.65 8.63 6.54
N ARG A 69 4.79 9.30 6.32
CA ARG A 69 6.02 8.63 5.86
C ARG A 69 6.50 7.63 6.91
N PHE A 70 6.86 6.43 6.45
CA PHE A 70 7.39 5.37 7.31
C PHE A 70 8.78 4.99 6.81
N ASP A 71 9.75 4.94 7.72
CA ASP A 71 11.10 4.48 7.42
C ASP A 71 11.19 2.98 7.70
N PHE A 72 11.29 2.19 6.65
CA PHE A 72 11.35 0.73 6.75
C PHE A 72 12.64 0.23 7.39
N SER A 73 13.73 1.00 7.34
CA SER A 73 14.99 0.61 8.00
C SER A 73 14.87 0.57 9.54
N SER A 74 13.81 1.17 10.09
CA SER A 74 13.50 1.12 11.52
C SER A 74 12.76 -0.14 11.96
N LEU A 75 12.39 -1.03 11.02
CA LEU A 75 11.79 -2.32 11.36
C LEU A 75 12.82 -3.18 12.09
N ALA A 76 12.39 -3.74 13.22
CA ALA A 76 13.20 -4.62 14.03
C ALA A 76 12.57 -6.02 14.00
N PHE A 77 13.40 -7.04 13.81
CA PHE A 77 12.95 -8.42 13.72
C PHE A 77 13.39 -9.23 14.94
N ALA A 78 12.52 -10.10 15.42
CA ALA A 78 12.68 -10.85 16.67
C ALA A 78 13.49 -12.15 16.51
N GLN A 79 13.80 -12.56 15.28
CA GLN A 79 14.49 -13.83 15.04
C GLN A 79 15.99 -13.72 15.28
N ASP A 80 16.47 -14.55 16.22
CA ASP A 80 17.80 -15.16 16.17
C ASP A 80 17.79 -16.13 14.98
N ILE A 81 18.27 -15.68 13.82
CA ILE A 81 18.33 -16.53 12.65
C ILE A 81 19.40 -17.59 12.90
N VAL A 82 18.99 -18.78 13.33
CA VAL A 82 19.85 -19.95 13.29
C VAL A 82 20.14 -20.21 11.81
N PRO A 83 21.40 -20.18 11.36
CA PRO A 83 21.73 -20.37 9.96
C PRO A 83 21.48 -21.84 9.60
N THR A 84 20.26 -22.15 9.23
CA THR A 84 19.93 -23.42 8.57
C THR A 84 20.07 -23.20 7.07
N ASN A 85 20.69 -24.15 6.36
CA ASN A 85 20.84 -24.15 4.89
C ASN A 85 19.49 -24.21 4.13
N THR A 86 18.37 -24.05 4.83
CA THR A 86 17.03 -23.95 4.28
C THR A 86 16.81 -22.53 3.73
N PRO A 87 16.25 -22.40 2.52
CA PRO A 87 15.77 -21.12 2.03
C PRO A 87 14.81 -20.52 3.06
N ILE A 88 15.06 -19.28 3.48
CA ILE A 88 14.14 -18.56 4.36
C ILE A 88 12.86 -18.33 3.56
N ASP A 89 11.73 -18.83 4.08
CA ASP A 89 10.44 -18.56 3.48
C ASP A 89 10.15 -17.05 3.55
N THR A 90 9.74 -16.50 2.42
CA THR A 90 9.56 -15.05 2.22
C THR A 90 8.11 -14.76 1.89
N ASP A 91 7.18 -15.43 2.57
CA ASP A 91 5.78 -15.04 2.55
C ASP A 91 5.53 -13.87 3.52
N VAL A 92 4.47 -13.11 3.23
CA VAL A 92 4.10 -11.89 3.95
C VAL A 92 3.79 -12.16 5.42
N GLU A 93 3.15 -13.29 5.69
CA GLU A 93 2.71 -13.67 7.04
C GLU A 93 3.94 -14.00 7.90
N SER A 94 4.91 -14.72 7.34
CA SER A 94 6.21 -14.95 7.99
C SER A 94 6.97 -13.66 8.31
N VAL A 95 6.98 -12.68 7.40
CA VAL A 95 7.65 -11.40 7.65
C VAL A 95 6.97 -10.62 8.77
N ILE A 96 5.63 -10.58 8.80
CA ILE A 96 4.87 -9.91 9.87
C ILE A 96 5.12 -10.61 11.21
N ASN A 97 5.11 -11.95 11.24
CA ASN A 97 5.36 -12.75 12.43
C ASN A 97 6.81 -12.63 12.93
N ALA A 98 7.76 -12.33 12.05
CA ALA A 98 9.16 -12.11 12.40
C ALA A 98 9.42 -10.72 13.01
N LEU A 99 8.49 -9.76 12.92
CA LEU A 99 8.67 -8.43 13.50
C LEU A 99 8.58 -8.46 15.04
N LEU A 100 9.40 -7.65 15.71
CA LEU A 100 9.32 -7.46 17.16
C LEU A 100 8.00 -6.77 17.54
N PRO A 101 7.04 -7.42 18.21
CA PRO A 101 5.69 -6.89 18.40
C PRO A 101 5.66 -5.65 19.30
N ASN A 102 6.61 -5.53 20.23
CA ASN A 102 6.73 -4.40 21.14
C ASN A 102 7.57 -3.24 20.57
N HIS A 103 8.13 -3.39 19.37
CA HIS A 103 8.90 -2.32 18.75
C HIS A 103 7.96 -1.28 18.13
N HIS A 104 8.18 -0.01 18.44
CA HIS A 104 7.32 1.08 17.99
C HIS A 104 7.19 1.17 16.45
N ALA A 105 8.26 0.87 15.71
CA ALA A 105 8.20 0.83 14.24
C ALA A 105 7.29 -0.31 13.73
N THR A 106 7.35 -1.49 14.37
CA THR A 106 6.46 -2.62 14.07
C THR A 106 5.01 -2.25 14.29
N GLN A 107 4.69 -1.65 15.43
CA GLN A 107 3.32 -1.24 15.76
C GLN A 107 2.78 -0.23 14.73
N LYS A 108 3.60 0.75 14.32
CA LYS A 108 3.24 1.71 13.28
C LYS A 108 3.01 1.05 11.92
N PHE A 109 3.90 0.13 11.52
CA PHE A 109 3.77 -0.61 10.27
C PHE A 109 2.49 -1.45 10.25
N VAL A 110 2.26 -2.27 11.28
CA VAL A 110 1.08 -3.13 11.40
C VAL A 110 -0.20 -2.29 11.45
N TYR A 111 -0.21 -1.20 12.22
CA TYR A 111 -1.35 -0.27 12.27
C TYR A 111 -1.68 0.28 10.89
N ARG A 112 -0.67 0.74 10.14
CA ARG A 112 -0.86 1.29 8.80
C ARG A 112 -1.39 0.23 7.83
N LEU A 113 -0.76 -0.96 7.82
CA LEU A 113 -1.18 -2.06 6.95
C LEU A 113 -2.62 -2.47 7.22
N ASN A 114 -2.99 -2.65 8.48
CA ASN A 114 -4.35 -3.00 8.88
C ASN A 114 -5.35 -1.89 8.53
N SER A 115 -4.98 -0.63 8.73
CA SER A 115 -5.85 0.51 8.39
C SER A 115 -6.09 0.61 6.88
N MET A 116 -5.08 0.35 6.05
CA MET A 116 -5.22 0.36 4.59
C MET A 116 -6.06 -0.83 4.10
N ASN A 117 -5.87 -2.03 4.66
CA ASN A 117 -6.72 -3.20 4.36
C ASN A 117 -8.18 -2.95 4.75
N LEU A 118 -8.43 -2.44 5.96
CA LEU A 118 -9.77 -2.11 6.41
C LEU A 118 -10.44 -1.06 5.51
N LEU A 119 -9.69 -0.03 5.10
CA LEU A 119 -10.20 0.97 4.17
C LEU A 119 -10.52 0.37 2.80
N LEU A 120 -9.68 -0.55 2.30
CA LEU A 120 -9.93 -1.25 1.06
C LEU A 120 -11.22 -2.08 1.12
N ASP A 121 -11.49 -2.73 2.25
CA ASP A 121 -12.74 -3.47 2.45
C ASP A 121 -13.96 -2.54 2.47
N TYR A 122 -13.86 -1.37 3.10
CA TYR A 122 -14.94 -0.37 3.06
C TYR A 122 -15.20 0.14 1.65
N VAL A 123 -14.18 0.50 0.88
CA VAL A 123 -14.32 0.95 -0.52
C VAL A 123 -14.93 -0.17 -1.39
N ARG A 124 -14.53 -1.42 -1.17
CA ARG A 124 -15.13 -2.58 -1.86
C ARG A 124 -16.60 -2.78 -1.48
N ALA A 125 -16.98 -2.49 -0.25
CA ALA A 125 -18.36 -2.61 0.22
C ALA A 125 -19.27 -1.47 -0.27
N THR A 126 -18.73 -0.31 -0.65
CA THR A 126 -19.51 0.83 -1.16
C THR A 126 -20.29 0.45 -2.42
N GLN A 127 -21.62 0.57 -2.35
CA GLN A 127 -22.52 0.26 -3.46
C GLN A 127 -22.82 1.52 -4.26
N CYS A 128 -22.45 1.53 -5.54
CA CYS A 128 -22.78 2.60 -6.47
C CYS A 128 -23.05 2.01 -7.87
N ALA A 129 -23.93 2.65 -8.61
CA ALA A 129 -24.25 2.35 -10.00
C ALA A 129 -23.87 3.50 -10.93
N HIS A 130 -23.80 4.74 -10.41
CA HIS A 130 -23.41 5.89 -11.20
C HIS A 130 -22.00 5.68 -11.81
N PRO A 131 -21.82 5.77 -13.14
CA PRO A 131 -20.56 5.43 -13.81
C PRO A 131 -19.33 6.12 -13.23
N THR A 132 -19.46 7.42 -12.90
CA THR A 132 -18.36 8.19 -12.30
C THR A 132 -17.99 7.71 -10.89
N LEU A 133 -18.97 7.33 -10.07
CA LEU A 133 -18.72 6.80 -8.71
C LEU A 133 -18.10 5.41 -8.78
N VAL A 134 -18.56 4.57 -9.72
CA VAL A 134 -17.96 3.25 -9.99
C VAL A 134 -16.51 3.41 -10.41
N MET A 135 -16.20 4.35 -11.31
CA MET A 135 -14.84 4.63 -11.74
C MET A 135 -13.97 5.12 -10.56
N GLN A 136 -14.48 6.02 -9.73
CA GLN A 136 -13.77 6.53 -8.54
C GLN A 136 -13.50 5.42 -7.53
N ARG A 137 -14.50 4.60 -7.22
CA ARG A 137 -14.37 3.42 -6.35
C ARG A 137 -13.28 2.47 -6.86
N ASN A 138 -13.32 2.14 -8.15
CA ASN A 138 -12.31 1.24 -8.74
C ASN A 138 -10.91 1.85 -8.69
N ALA A 139 -10.76 3.15 -8.95
CA ALA A 139 -9.48 3.83 -8.84
C ALA A 139 -8.92 3.78 -7.40
N LEU A 140 -9.76 3.96 -6.39
CA LEU A 140 -9.36 3.84 -4.98
C LEU A 140 -8.98 2.42 -4.60
N ILE A 141 -9.73 1.41 -5.07
CA ILE A 141 -9.38 -0.01 -4.87
C ILE A 141 -7.99 -0.30 -5.45
N THR A 142 -7.73 0.13 -6.68
CA THR A 142 -6.43 -0.07 -7.32
C THR A 142 -5.32 0.65 -6.56
N ALA A 143 -5.54 1.90 -6.15
CA ALA A 143 -4.58 2.69 -5.39
C ALA A 143 -4.19 2.03 -4.06
N LEU A 144 -5.20 1.63 -3.28
CA LEU A 144 -5.02 0.97 -1.99
C LEU A 144 -4.28 -0.35 -2.16
N THR A 145 -4.67 -1.16 -3.14
CA THR A 145 -4.02 -2.45 -3.43
C THR A 145 -2.54 -2.25 -3.73
N VAL A 146 -2.20 -1.33 -4.63
CA VAL A 146 -0.80 -1.04 -5.01
C VAL A 146 0.01 -0.56 -3.82
N ASP A 147 -0.54 0.32 -2.97
CA ASP A 147 0.21 0.81 -1.81
C ASP A 147 0.32 -0.23 -0.69
N ILE A 148 -0.69 -1.08 -0.49
CA ILE A 148 -0.62 -2.22 0.44
C ILE A 148 0.49 -3.18 -0.02
N ASP A 149 0.49 -3.56 -1.29
CA ASP A 149 1.53 -4.41 -1.87
C ASP A 149 2.91 -3.74 -1.72
N GLY A 150 3.00 -2.43 -1.97
CA GLY A 150 4.22 -1.66 -1.77
C GLY A 150 4.70 -1.66 -0.30
N LEU A 151 3.79 -1.52 0.68
CA LEU A 151 4.14 -1.60 2.10
C LEU A 151 4.72 -2.98 2.44
N VAL A 152 4.07 -4.03 1.97
CA VAL A 152 4.47 -5.42 2.19
C VAL A 152 5.82 -5.71 1.56
N GLN A 153 6.00 -5.37 0.29
CA GLN A 153 7.26 -5.60 -0.44
C GLN A 153 8.45 -4.85 0.20
N ASN A 154 8.23 -3.62 0.68
CA ASN A 154 9.27 -2.90 1.40
C ASN A 154 9.66 -3.58 2.72
N ALA A 155 8.69 -4.10 3.47
CA ALA A 155 8.97 -4.87 4.69
C ALA A 155 9.72 -6.18 4.38
N MET A 156 9.31 -6.90 3.32
CA MET A 156 10.01 -8.09 2.83
C MET A 156 11.45 -7.78 2.42
N GLN A 157 11.69 -6.66 1.73
CA GLN A 157 13.04 -6.25 1.34
C GLN A 157 13.92 -6.01 2.57
N GLN A 158 13.40 -5.38 3.62
CA GLN A 158 14.15 -5.19 4.87
C GLN A 158 14.44 -6.51 5.59
N TRP A 159 13.50 -7.45 5.54
CA TRP A 159 13.72 -8.81 6.05
C TRP A 159 14.86 -9.52 5.32
N VAL A 160 14.92 -9.42 3.99
CA VAL A 160 16.02 -9.97 3.18
C VAL A 160 17.37 -9.32 3.53
N VAL A 161 17.38 -8.00 3.74
CA VAL A 161 18.61 -7.28 4.16
C VAL A 161 19.07 -7.77 5.54
N TYR A 162 18.16 -7.78 6.52
CA TYR A 162 18.44 -8.25 7.87
C TYR A 162 19.01 -9.67 7.88
N THR A 163 18.35 -10.61 7.19
CA THR A 163 18.77 -12.02 7.14
C THR A 163 20.11 -12.22 6.42
N THR A 164 20.37 -11.46 5.35
CA THR A 164 21.65 -11.50 4.64
C THR A 164 22.80 -10.97 5.52
N GLU A 165 22.57 -9.87 6.25
CA GLU A 165 23.58 -9.29 7.13
C GLU A 165 23.91 -10.19 8.33
N VAL A 166 22.90 -10.81 8.93
CA VAL A 166 23.08 -11.80 10.01
C VAL A 166 23.90 -12.99 9.50
N THR A 167 23.59 -13.51 8.31
CA THR A 167 24.35 -14.62 7.71
C THR A 167 25.82 -14.26 7.48
N LYS A 168 26.12 -13.05 6.98
CA LYS A 168 27.52 -12.58 6.80
C LYS A 168 28.28 -12.49 8.12
N LYS A 169 27.66 -11.97 9.17
CA LYS A 169 28.29 -11.86 10.51
C LYS A 169 28.64 -13.24 11.09
N HIS A 170 27.79 -14.25 10.86
CA HIS A 170 28.03 -15.61 11.34
C HIS A 170 29.01 -16.41 10.46
N GLY A 171 29.01 -16.19 9.13
CA GLY A 171 29.98 -16.81 8.21
C GLY A 171 31.42 -16.26 8.35
N LEU A 172 31.60 -15.17 9.09
CA LEU A 172 32.90 -14.57 9.43
C LEU A 172 33.47 -15.07 10.78
N GLN A 173 32.89 -16.11 11.41
CA GLN A 173 33.57 -16.81 12.50
C GLN A 173 34.85 -17.45 11.97
N VAL A 174 35.95 -16.76 12.24
CA VAL A 174 37.33 -17.01 11.86
C VAL A 174 37.72 -18.47 12.13
N VAL A 175 37.95 -19.22 11.06
CA VAL A 175 38.77 -20.42 11.12
C VAL A 175 40.20 -19.96 11.39
N HIS A 176 40.59 -19.93 12.66
CA HIS A 176 42.01 -19.85 12.99
C HIS A 176 42.65 -21.18 12.54
N PRO A 177 43.62 -21.16 11.60
CA PRO A 177 44.42 -22.35 11.37
C PRO A 177 45.28 -22.55 12.62
N GLY A 178 44.95 -23.58 13.41
CA GLY A 178 45.78 -24.03 14.51
C GLY A 178 47.15 -24.44 13.99
N GLN A 179 48.18 -23.84 14.58
CA GLN A 179 49.59 -24.22 14.42
C GLN A 179 49.87 -25.57 15.08
#